data_AF-A0A2V8N6D2-F1
#
_entry.id   AF-A0A2V8N6D2-F1
#
_cell.length_a   1.000
_cell.length_b   1.000
_cell.length_c   1.000
_cell.angle_alpha   90.00
_cell.angle_beta   90.00
_cell.angle_gamma   90.00
#
_symmetry.space_group_name_H-M   'P 1'
#
loop_
_entity.id
_entity.type
_entity.pdbx_description
1 polymer ?
#
loop_
_entity_poly.entity_id
_entity_poly.type
_entity_poly.pdbx_seq_one_letter_code
_entity_poly.pdbx_strand_id
1 'polypeptide(L)'
;MSEKSPTVAVVVPMYRSRLNRDEEISRRHLLHFLGGFDRYLVVPESLKVGLDGFAIKRFGNEFFSNTVAYSALLLSREFYEAFSVYDFILIYQLDALVFSDQLTDWCGRGWDYIGAPWIKSAAADFVDAPAVGNGGFSLRKVESFLRVIDSPGFDAELDRYRGALRGEPGWTPAPHLTISERVISRFTNRFGRESAAATLDSPERRLYGINEDYFWSFKAINYWPGFKIAPVEEALRFSFEVEPRRCYALNGFQLPFGCHAWNKYDRKFWEPFLFP
;
A
#
# COMPACT_ATOMS: atom_id res chain seq x y z
N MET A 1 -0.17 -7.61 33.92
CA MET A 1 -0.36 -8.55 32.80
C MET A 1 0.68 -8.18 31.77
N SER A 2 1.58 -9.10 31.38
CA SER A 2 2.51 -8.83 30.27
C SER A 2 1.67 -8.75 29.01
N GLU A 3 1.58 -7.59 28.36
CA GLU A 3 0.99 -7.51 27.02
C GLU A 3 1.76 -8.45 26.10
N LYS A 4 1.05 -9.30 25.39
CA LYS A 4 1.63 -10.21 24.40
C LYS A 4 2.15 -9.34 23.25
N SER A 5 3.40 -9.54 22.84
CA SER A 5 3.95 -8.86 21.66
C SER A 5 3.10 -9.16 20.42
N PRO A 6 2.81 -8.16 19.56
CA PRO A 6 2.00 -8.35 18.37
C PRO A 6 2.68 -9.33 17.40
N THR A 7 1.90 -10.18 16.74
CA THR A 7 2.40 -11.12 15.72
C THR A 7 2.34 -10.48 14.33
N VAL A 8 3.33 -10.77 13.49
CA VAL A 8 3.44 -10.19 12.14
C VAL A 8 4.03 -11.19 11.14
N ALA A 9 3.47 -11.20 9.93
CA ALA A 9 4.02 -11.93 8.80
C ALA A 9 4.54 -10.97 7.71
N VAL A 10 5.61 -11.37 7.02
CA VAL A 10 6.11 -10.67 5.84
C VAL A 10 5.53 -11.32 4.59
N VAL A 11 4.87 -10.51 3.77
CA VAL A 11 4.11 -10.96 2.60
C VAL A 11 4.78 -10.43 1.34
N VAL A 12 5.26 -11.33 0.49
CA VAL A 12 6.01 -11.03 -0.73
C VAL A 12 5.18 -11.42 -1.96
N PRO A 13 4.54 -10.45 -2.65
CA PRO A 13 3.82 -10.71 -3.89
C PRO A 13 4.80 -11.10 -5.00
N MET A 14 4.51 -12.16 -5.75
CA MET A 14 5.30 -12.59 -6.91
C MET A 14 4.43 -13.08 -8.05
N TYR A 15 4.76 -12.65 -9.26
CA TYR A 15 4.10 -13.04 -10.51
C TYR A 15 5.06 -13.68 -11.53
N ARG A 16 6.33 -13.86 -11.16
CA ARG A 16 7.38 -14.51 -11.97
C ARG A 16 8.15 -15.50 -11.11
N SER A 17 8.63 -16.59 -11.71
CA SER A 17 9.32 -17.67 -11.00
C SER A 17 10.81 -17.42 -10.77
N ARG A 18 11.40 -16.40 -11.42
CA ARG A 18 12.82 -16.06 -11.31
C ARG A 18 12.98 -14.62 -10.88
N LEU A 19 13.83 -14.40 -9.90
CA LEU A 19 14.24 -13.08 -9.45
C LEU A 19 15.28 -12.50 -10.40
N ASN A 20 15.16 -11.22 -10.70
CA ASN A 20 16.21 -10.44 -11.34
C ASN A 20 17.26 -10.02 -10.28
N ARG A 21 18.33 -9.35 -10.74
CA ARG A 21 19.43 -8.93 -9.86
C ARG A 21 18.99 -7.97 -8.75
N ASP A 22 18.12 -7.03 -9.06
CA ASP A 22 17.62 -6.05 -8.08
C ASP A 22 16.67 -6.73 -7.08
N GLU A 23 15.80 -7.64 -7.54
CA GLU A 23 14.92 -8.44 -6.68
C GLU A 23 15.71 -9.35 -5.72
N GLU A 24 16.85 -9.85 -6.16
CA GLU A 24 17.76 -10.63 -5.31
C GLU A 24 18.45 -9.76 -4.25
N ILE A 25 18.81 -8.50 -4.57
CA ILE A 25 19.27 -7.52 -3.57
C ILE A 25 18.19 -7.30 -2.52
N SER A 26 16.96 -7.02 -2.95
CA SER A 26 15.80 -6.83 -2.07
C SER A 26 15.56 -8.04 -1.18
N ARG A 27 15.67 -9.26 -1.73
CA ARG A 27 15.55 -10.50 -0.94
C ARG A 27 16.63 -10.61 0.13
N ARG A 28 17.88 -10.26 -0.17
CA ARG A 28 18.97 -10.29 0.82
C ARG A 28 18.72 -9.32 1.97
N HIS A 29 18.22 -8.11 1.70
CA HIS A 29 17.82 -7.17 2.73
C HIS A 29 16.72 -7.75 3.63
N LEU A 30 15.67 -8.30 3.02
CA LEU A 30 14.58 -8.97 3.75
C LEU A 30 15.11 -10.09 4.65
N LEU A 31 15.92 -11.00 4.12
CA LEU A 31 16.43 -12.14 4.90
C LEU A 31 17.39 -11.73 6.01
N HIS A 32 18.16 -10.66 5.82
CA HIS A 32 19.08 -10.16 6.82
C HIS A 32 18.36 -9.54 8.01
N PHE A 33 17.42 -8.61 7.76
CA PHE A 33 16.77 -7.84 8.82
C PHE A 33 15.49 -8.49 9.34
N LEU A 34 14.74 -9.14 8.45
CA LEU A 34 13.43 -9.76 8.75
C LEU A 34 13.51 -11.30 8.67
N GLY A 35 14.73 -11.82 8.87
CA GLY A 35 15.10 -13.24 8.90
C GLY A 35 14.30 -14.09 9.91
N GLY A 36 13.86 -13.48 11.00
CA GLY A 36 13.17 -14.17 12.09
C GLY A 36 11.65 -14.26 11.97
N PHE A 37 11.04 -13.59 10.99
CA PHE A 37 9.58 -13.55 10.84
C PHE A 37 9.07 -14.64 9.89
N ASP A 38 7.81 -15.05 10.09
CA ASP A 38 7.11 -15.88 9.12
C ASP A 38 6.96 -15.12 7.80
N ARG A 39 7.29 -15.79 6.70
CA ARG A 39 7.31 -15.20 5.36
C ARG A 39 6.48 -16.00 4.40
N TYR A 40 5.70 -15.29 3.59
CA TYR A 40 4.82 -15.89 2.60
C TYR A 40 5.04 -15.29 1.23
N LEU A 41 5.10 -16.15 0.22
CA LEU A 41 4.87 -15.75 -1.17
C LEU A 41 3.37 -15.69 -1.42
N VAL A 42 2.92 -14.59 -2.01
CA VAL A 42 1.56 -14.44 -2.53
C VAL A 42 1.64 -14.48 -4.04
N VAL A 43 1.10 -15.55 -4.63
CA VAL A 43 1.34 -15.90 -6.03
C VAL A 43 0.05 -16.31 -6.75
N PRO A 44 0.00 -16.18 -8.08
CA PRO A 44 -1.12 -16.73 -8.84
C PRO A 44 -1.13 -18.25 -8.76
N GLU A 45 -2.32 -18.85 -8.75
CA GLU A 45 -2.50 -20.31 -8.70
C GLU A 45 -1.65 -21.06 -9.72
N SER A 46 -1.56 -20.53 -10.94
CA SER A 46 -0.80 -21.14 -12.05
C SER A 46 0.72 -21.07 -11.89
N LEU A 47 1.26 -20.19 -11.04
CA LEU A 47 2.70 -19.98 -10.94
C LEU A 47 3.39 -21.07 -10.12
N LYS A 48 4.25 -21.83 -10.78
CA LYS A 48 5.16 -22.76 -10.11
C LYS A 48 6.42 -22.00 -9.68
N VAL A 49 6.54 -21.77 -8.38
CA VAL A 49 7.66 -21.08 -7.75
C VAL A 49 7.88 -21.62 -6.35
N GLY A 50 9.11 -21.51 -5.86
CA GLY A 50 9.48 -21.72 -4.47
C GLY A 50 10.70 -20.86 -4.17
N LEU A 51 10.73 -20.28 -2.96
CA LEU A 51 11.89 -19.59 -2.42
C LEU A 51 12.15 -20.14 -1.02
N ASP A 52 13.40 -20.48 -0.74
CA ASP A 52 13.79 -21.06 0.54
C ASP A 52 13.44 -20.11 1.69
N GLY A 53 12.81 -20.65 2.74
CA GLY A 53 12.36 -19.87 3.89
C GLY A 53 11.04 -19.12 3.70
N PHE A 54 10.32 -19.35 2.59
CA PHE A 54 8.99 -18.81 2.35
C PHE A 54 7.93 -19.92 2.21
N ALA A 55 6.84 -19.78 2.96
CA ALA A 55 5.61 -20.51 2.70
C ALA A 55 4.86 -19.89 1.50
N ILE A 56 3.88 -20.58 0.92
CA ILE A 56 3.16 -20.10 -0.28
C ILE A 56 1.66 -20.00 0.02
N LYS A 57 1.06 -18.87 -0.36
CA LYS A 57 -0.39 -18.68 -0.44
C LYS A 57 -0.75 -18.32 -1.88
N ARG A 58 -1.74 -19.02 -2.43
CA ARG A 58 -2.17 -18.92 -3.83
C ARG A 58 -3.49 -18.20 -3.91
N PHE A 59 -3.61 -17.32 -4.91
CA PHE A 59 -4.81 -16.55 -5.21
C PHE A 59 -5.11 -16.60 -6.71
N GLY A 60 -6.34 -16.23 -7.09
CA GLY A 60 -6.82 -16.23 -8.47
C GLY A 60 -5.83 -15.55 -9.43
N ASN A 61 -5.65 -16.14 -10.61
CA ASN A 61 -4.68 -15.64 -11.59
C ASN A 61 -4.99 -14.22 -12.08
N GLU A 62 -6.28 -13.86 -12.09
CA GLU A 62 -6.82 -12.56 -12.48
C GLU A 62 -6.21 -11.41 -11.69
N PHE A 63 -5.95 -11.60 -10.39
CA PHE A 63 -5.37 -10.60 -9.50
C PHE A 63 -3.94 -10.19 -9.87
N PHE A 64 -3.24 -11.00 -10.67
CA PHE A 64 -1.85 -10.76 -11.04
C PHE A 64 -1.69 -10.29 -12.49
N SER A 65 -2.78 -9.94 -13.16
CA SER A 65 -2.79 -9.53 -14.57
C SER A 65 -2.28 -8.10 -14.78
N ASN A 66 -2.53 -7.20 -13.83
CA ASN A 66 -2.10 -5.80 -13.84
C ASN A 66 -2.22 -5.19 -12.43
N THR A 67 -1.78 -3.94 -12.27
CA THR A 67 -1.76 -3.24 -10.98
C THR A 67 -3.16 -3.04 -10.39
N VAL A 68 -4.18 -2.73 -11.21
CA VAL A 68 -5.56 -2.54 -10.72
C VAL A 68 -6.15 -3.85 -10.23
N ALA A 69 -5.91 -4.95 -10.94
CA ALA A 69 -6.34 -6.27 -10.49
C ALA A 69 -5.63 -6.65 -9.18
N TYR A 70 -4.35 -6.29 -9.03
CA TYR A 70 -3.63 -6.51 -7.77
C TYR A 70 -4.18 -5.64 -6.62
N SER A 71 -4.55 -4.38 -6.89
CA SER A 71 -5.27 -3.53 -5.93
C SER A 71 -6.58 -4.18 -5.46
N ALA A 72 -7.29 -4.88 -6.36
CA ALA A 72 -8.51 -5.61 -6.00
C ALA A 72 -8.24 -6.77 -5.03
N LEU A 73 -7.12 -7.49 -5.17
CA LEU A 73 -6.69 -8.49 -4.19
C LEU A 73 -6.43 -7.84 -2.82
N LEU A 74 -5.78 -6.68 -2.82
CA LEU A 74 -5.47 -5.94 -1.61
C LEU A 74 -6.68 -5.20 -1.00
N LEU A 75 -7.86 -5.35 -1.60
CA LEU A 75 -9.16 -4.92 -1.07
C LEU A 75 -10.08 -6.12 -0.79
N SER A 76 -9.63 -7.35 -1.07
CA SER A 76 -10.48 -8.53 -0.94
C SER A 76 -10.41 -9.11 0.47
N ARG A 77 -11.56 -9.58 0.95
CA ARG A 77 -11.68 -10.32 2.22
C ARG A 77 -10.75 -11.53 2.25
N GLU A 78 -10.73 -12.32 1.17
CA GLU A 78 -9.94 -13.55 1.06
C GLU A 78 -8.44 -13.34 1.32
N PHE A 79 -7.89 -12.18 0.94
CA PHE A 79 -6.49 -11.86 1.17
C PHE A 79 -6.21 -11.72 2.66
N TYR A 80 -7.00 -10.91 3.37
CA TYR A 80 -6.79 -10.66 4.80
C TYR A 80 -7.17 -11.87 5.66
N GLU A 81 -8.21 -12.62 5.30
CA GLU A 81 -8.58 -13.87 5.98
C GLU A 81 -7.46 -14.90 5.92
N ALA A 82 -6.71 -14.97 4.81
CA ALA A 82 -5.57 -15.85 4.67
C ALA A 82 -4.44 -15.55 5.69
N PHE A 83 -4.41 -14.37 6.30
CA PHE A 83 -3.43 -13.96 7.31
C PHE A 83 -4.05 -13.68 8.69
N SER A 84 -5.31 -14.07 8.93
CA SER A 84 -6.06 -13.81 10.17
C SER A 84 -5.45 -14.37 11.46
N VAL A 85 -4.44 -15.25 11.36
CA VAL A 85 -3.65 -15.74 12.50
C VAL A 85 -2.61 -14.73 13.01
N TYR A 86 -2.32 -13.69 12.22
CA TYR A 86 -1.38 -12.62 12.56
C TYR A 86 -2.14 -11.33 12.90
N ASP A 87 -1.61 -10.55 13.84
CA ASP A 87 -2.14 -9.21 14.12
C ASP A 87 -1.84 -8.25 12.94
N PHE A 88 -0.66 -8.39 12.34
CA PHE A 88 -0.18 -7.54 11.25
C PHE A 88 0.38 -8.34 10.07
N ILE A 89 0.39 -7.70 8.91
CA ILE A 89 1.20 -8.10 7.76
C ILE A 89 2.03 -6.92 7.28
N LEU A 90 3.28 -7.20 6.91
CA LEU A 90 4.11 -6.29 6.13
C LEU A 90 4.08 -6.73 4.67
N ILE A 91 3.49 -5.94 3.79
CA ILE A 91 3.67 -6.12 2.35
C ILE A 91 5.09 -5.69 2.00
N TYR A 92 5.85 -6.56 1.34
CA TYR A 92 7.22 -6.34 0.88
C TYR A 92 7.34 -6.80 -0.57
N GLN A 93 7.24 -5.87 -1.52
CA GLN A 93 7.52 -6.13 -2.93
C GLN A 93 9.03 -6.20 -3.16
N LEU A 94 9.49 -6.97 -4.16
CA LEU A 94 10.92 -7.20 -4.37
C LEU A 94 11.65 -6.03 -5.07
N ASP A 95 11.01 -4.88 -5.16
CA ASP A 95 11.61 -3.56 -5.41
C ASP A 95 11.62 -2.67 -4.14
N ALA A 96 11.40 -3.27 -2.96
CA ALA A 96 11.57 -2.66 -1.65
C ALA A 96 12.90 -3.07 -0.97
N LEU A 97 13.38 -2.22 -0.07
CA LEU A 97 14.50 -2.51 0.84
C LEU A 97 14.05 -2.31 2.29
N VAL A 98 14.71 -3.00 3.21
CA VAL A 98 14.60 -2.80 4.66
C VAL A 98 16.01 -2.60 5.23
N PHE A 99 16.13 -1.77 6.26
CA PHE A 99 17.40 -1.32 6.82
C PHE A 99 17.56 -1.55 8.34
N SER A 100 16.55 -2.11 9.00
CA SER A 100 16.62 -2.50 10.42
C SER A 100 15.64 -3.62 10.77
N ASP A 101 15.79 -4.23 11.93
CA ASP A 101 14.97 -5.34 12.47
C ASP A 101 13.76 -4.86 13.32
N GLN A 102 13.37 -3.60 13.17
CA GLN A 102 12.39 -2.90 14.03
C GLN A 102 10.91 -3.22 13.71
N LEU A 103 10.61 -4.31 13.00
CA LEU A 103 9.25 -4.60 12.53
C LEU A 103 8.25 -4.76 13.69
N THR A 104 8.65 -5.42 14.78
CA THR A 104 7.82 -5.57 15.98
C THR A 104 7.53 -4.22 16.65
N ASP A 105 8.51 -3.31 16.69
CA ASP A 105 8.34 -1.97 17.24
C ASP A 105 7.31 -1.17 16.42
N TRP A 106 7.33 -1.29 15.09
CA TRP A 106 6.33 -0.67 14.21
C TRP A 106 4.92 -1.18 14.47
N CYS A 107 4.76 -2.49 14.68
CA CYS A 107 3.47 -3.07 15.07
C CYS A 107 2.99 -2.50 16.42
N GLY A 108 3.91 -2.27 17.36
CA GLY A 108 3.65 -1.68 18.67
C GLY A 108 3.23 -0.21 18.65
N ARG A 109 3.39 0.53 17.54
CA ARG A 109 2.99 1.94 17.43
C ARG A 109 1.47 2.15 17.33
N GLY A 110 0.71 1.09 17.06
CA GLY A 110 -0.76 1.14 17.09
C GLY A 110 -1.42 1.79 15.88
N TRP A 111 -0.71 1.89 14.75
CA TRP A 111 -1.27 2.28 13.45
C TRP A 111 -1.94 1.08 12.78
N ASP A 112 -3.09 1.30 12.15
CA ASP A 112 -3.74 0.29 11.33
C ASP A 112 -3.07 0.18 9.97
N TYR A 113 -2.67 1.32 9.40
CA TYR A 113 -2.01 1.41 8.10
C TYR A 113 -0.88 2.45 8.11
N ILE A 114 0.28 2.03 7.64
CA ILE A 114 1.43 2.90 7.40
C ILE A 114 2.18 2.45 6.14
N GLY A 115 2.56 3.42 5.32
CA GLY A 115 3.34 3.27 4.09
C GLY A 115 4.30 4.44 3.93
N ALA A 116 4.79 4.66 2.71
CA ALA A 116 5.62 5.83 2.40
C ALA A 116 4.79 7.13 2.46
N PRO A 117 5.38 8.27 2.80
CA PRO A 117 4.66 9.53 2.91
C PRO A 117 4.29 10.07 1.52
N TRP A 118 3.05 10.49 1.36
CA TRP A 118 2.60 11.29 0.24
C TRP A 118 2.74 12.77 0.61
N ILE A 119 3.84 13.38 0.18
CA ILE A 119 4.18 14.78 0.42
C ILE A 119 3.99 15.54 -0.89
N LYS A 120 3.22 16.64 -0.85
CA LYS A 120 3.04 17.48 -2.02
C LYS A 120 4.40 18.00 -2.52
N SER A 121 4.67 17.79 -3.80
CA SER A 121 5.89 18.20 -4.49
C SER A 121 5.63 18.35 -5.98
N ALA A 122 6.48 19.07 -6.70
CA ALA A 122 6.40 19.17 -8.17
C ALA A 122 6.56 17.81 -8.88
N ALA A 123 7.07 16.77 -8.18
CA ALA A 123 7.14 15.39 -8.66
C ALA A 123 5.99 14.50 -8.14
N ALA A 124 5.13 15.04 -7.26
CA ALA A 124 4.03 14.36 -6.58
C ALA A 124 2.76 15.23 -6.57
N ASP A 125 2.43 15.82 -7.73
CA ASP A 125 1.27 16.72 -7.93
C ASP A 125 -0.10 16.01 -7.78
N PHE A 126 -0.10 14.69 -7.61
CA PHE A 126 -1.29 13.87 -7.35
C PHE A 126 -1.71 13.85 -5.86
N VAL A 127 -0.90 14.40 -4.95
CA VAL A 127 -1.20 14.43 -3.52
C VAL A 127 -2.06 15.66 -3.18
N ASP A 128 -3.38 15.45 -3.07
CA ASP A 128 -4.33 16.51 -2.71
C ASP A 128 -4.29 16.85 -1.20
N ALA A 129 -3.92 15.89 -0.34
CA ALA A 129 -3.73 16.06 1.09
C ALA A 129 -2.60 15.14 1.62
N PRO A 130 -1.85 15.55 2.67
CA PRO A 130 -0.83 14.70 3.29
C PRO A 130 -1.43 13.37 3.74
N ALA A 131 -0.83 12.27 3.29
CA ALA A 131 -1.26 10.92 3.61
C ALA A 131 -0.07 9.97 3.54
N VAL A 132 -0.36 8.67 3.61
CA VAL A 132 0.61 7.61 3.35
C VAL A 132 0.17 6.82 2.13
N GLY A 133 1.01 5.97 1.59
CA GLY A 133 0.64 5.06 0.52
C GLY A 133 1.82 4.24 0.04
N ASN A 134 1.73 3.81 -1.21
CA ASN A 134 2.72 2.97 -1.89
C ASN A 134 2.84 1.59 -1.24
N GLY A 135 1.79 0.80 -1.46
CA GLY A 135 1.49 -0.45 -0.79
C GLY A 135 2.55 -1.53 -0.93
N GLY A 136 3.52 -1.37 -1.83
CA GLY A 136 4.63 -2.29 -2.02
C GLY A 136 5.62 -2.37 -0.85
N PHE A 137 5.64 -1.38 0.05
CA PHE A 137 6.24 -1.51 1.38
C PHE A 137 5.33 -0.87 2.42
N SER A 138 4.39 -1.65 2.97
CA SER A 138 3.36 -1.16 3.88
C SER A 138 3.03 -2.13 4.99
N LEU A 139 2.83 -1.62 6.21
CA LEU A 139 2.38 -2.40 7.36
C LEU A 139 0.87 -2.21 7.55
N ARG A 140 0.17 -3.33 7.73
CA ARG A 140 -1.29 -3.41 7.75
C ARG A 140 -1.77 -4.25 8.92
N LYS A 141 -2.65 -3.71 9.76
CA LYS A 141 -3.29 -4.45 10.85
C LYS A 141 -4.47 -5.26 10.33
N VAL A 142 -4.37 -6.59 10.38
CA VAL A 142 -5.28 -7.50 9.66
C VAL A 142 -6.74 -7.30 10.08
N GLU A 143 -7.01 -7.27 11.39
CA GLU A 143 -8.38 -7.09 11.92
C GLU A 143 -9.01 -5.77 11.47
N SER A 144 -8.22 -4.69 11.46
CA SER A 144 -8.67 -3.35 11.08
C SER A 144 -9.07 -3.28 9.61
N PHE A 145 -8.32 -3.95 8.73
CA PHE A 145 -8.64 -4.06 7.32
C PHE A 145 -9.89 -4.90 7.09
N LEU A 146 -10.02 -6.04 7.77
CA LEU A 146 -11.24 -6.87 7.73
C LEU A 146 -12.46 -6.07 8.19
N ARG A 147 -12.37 -5.29 9.28
CA ARG A 147 -13.49 -4.47 9.75
C ARG A 147 -13.97 -3.45 8.71
N VAL A 148 -13.05 -2.86 7.93
CA VAL A 148 -13.40 -1.96 6.82
C VAL A 148 -14.07 -2.73 5.69
N ILE A 149 -13.50 -3.87 5.28
CA ILE A 149 -14.04 -4.71 4.20
C ILE A 149 -15.44 -5.24 4.54
N ASP A 150 -15.69 -5.52 5.82
CA ASP A 150 -16.94 -6.10 6.33
C ASP A 150 -18.04 -5.05 6.56
N SER A 151 -17.72 -3.78 6.34
CA SER A 151 -18.65 -2.69 6.59
C SER A 151 -19.74 -2.59 5.51
N PRO A 152 -20.95 -2.12 5.86
CA PRO A 152 -22.03 -1.95 4.90
C PRO A 152 -21.64 -1.01 3.74
N GLY A 153 -21.87 -1.47 2.51
CA GLY A 153 -21.64 -0.70 1.29
C GLY A 153 -20.23 -0.84 0.71
N PHE A 154 -19.30 -1.54 1.37
CA PHE A 154 -17.96 -1.77 0.83
C PHE A 154 -17.98 -2.55 -0.50
N ASP A 155 -18.92 -3.48 -0.69
CA ASP A 155 -19.08 -4.21 -1.96
C ASP A 155 -19.22 -3.27 -3.17
N ALA A 156 -19.90 -2.13 -3.01
CA ALA A 156 -20.03 -1.14 -4.09
C ALA A 156 -18.70 -0.45 -4.44
N GLU A 157 -17.75 -0.37 -3.50
CA GLU A 157 -16.39 0.09 -3.78
C GLU A 157 -15.61 -0.99 -4.53
N LEU A 158 -15.69 -2.24 -4.09
CA LEU A 158 -15.03 -3.37 -4.77
C LEU A 158 -15.53 -3.54 -6.21
N ASP A 159 -16.81 -3.21 -6.47
CA ASP A 159 -17.40 -3.20 -7.81
C ASP A 159 -16.64 -2.33 -8.81
N ARG A 160 -15.97 -1.28 -8.32
CA ARG A 160 -15.13 -0.39 -9.15
C ARG A 160 -13.92 -1.10 -9.74
N TYR A 161 -13.55 -2.26 -9.22
CA TYR A 161 -12.39 -3.04 -9.64
C TYR A 161 -12.79 -4.24 -10.53
N ARG A 162 -14.10 -4.51 -10.69
CA ARG A 162 -14.61 -5.69 -11.43
C ARG A 162 -14.16 -5.74 -12.89
N GLY A 163 -14.03 -4.59 -13.57
CA GLY A 163 -13.57 -4.55 -14.96
C GLY A 163 -12.12 -5.05 -15.12
N ALA A 164 -11.26 -4.68 -14.18
CA ALA A 164 -9.88 -5.17 -14.13
C ALA A 164 -9.82 -6.67 -13.81
N LEU A 165 -10.66 -7.16 -12.87
CA LEU A 165 -10.76 -8.58 -12.53
C LEU A 165 -11.26 -9.45 -13.69
N ARG A 166 -12.14 -8.92 -14.54
CA ARG A 166 -12.63 -9.62 -15.75
C ARG A 166 -11.61 -9.67 -16.89
N GLY A 167 -10.46 -9.00 -16.76
CA GLY A 167 -9.45 -8.93 -17.81
C GLY A 167 -9.93 -8.20 -19.07
N GLU A 168 -10.88 -7.26 -18.92
CA GLU A 168 -11.46 -6.53 -20.06
C GLU A 168 -10.42 -5.59 -20.70
N PRO A 169 -10.14 -5.73 -22.01
CA PRO A 169 -9.17 -4.86 -22.70
C PRO A 169 -9.60 -3.38 -22.67
N GLY A 170 -8.69 -2.49 -22.26
CA GLY A 170 -8.92 -1.04 -22.33
C GLY A 170 -9.84 -0.48 -21.25
N TRP A 171 -10.11 -1.23 -20.17
CA TRP A 171 -10.92 -0.72 -19.07
C TRP A 171 -10.28 0.52 -18.43
N THR A 172 -11.08 1.57 -18.29
CA THR A 172 -10.77 2.79 -17.53
C THR A 172 -11.92 3.05 -16.56
N PRO A 173 -11.65 3.47 -15.32
CA PRO A 173 -12.70 3.76 -14.34
C PRO A 173 -13.59 4.90 -14.83
N ALA A 174 -14.91 4.69 -14.76
CA ALA A 174 -15.85 5.80 -14.88
C ALA A 174 -15.73 6.72 -13.64
N PRO A 175 -15.65 8.05 -13.81
CA PRO A 175 -15.80 8.98 -12.70
C PRO A 175 -17.24 8.86 -12.19
N HIS A 176 -17.41 8.26 -11.01
CA HIS A 176 -18.68 8.32 -10.29
C HIS A 176 -18.51 9.39 -9.22
N LEU A 177 -19.26 10.49 -9.39
CA LEU A 177 -19.42 11.54 -8.39
C LEU A 177 -19.85 10.86 -7.09
N THR A 178 -19.14 11.11 -6.00
CA THR A 178 -19.49 10.51 -4.71
C THR A 178 -20.88 11.00 -4.29
N ILE A 179 -21.65 10.15 -3.63
CA ILE A 179 -23.01 10.46 -3.14
C ILE A 179 -23.01 11.70 -2.20
N SER A 180 -21.84 12.12 -1.70
CA SER A 180 -21.66 13.35 -0.94
C SER A 180 -21.82 14.65 -1.75
N GLU A 181 -21.55 14.64 -3.06
CA GLU A 181 -21.62 15.84 -3.91
C GLU A 181 -23.06 16.22 -4.29
N ARG A 182 -23.99 15.24 -4.29
CA ARG A 182 -25.42 15.50 -4.54
C ARG A 182 -26.13 16.17 -3.36
N VAL A 183 -25.60 16.05 -2.14
CA VAL A 183 -26.22 16.63 -0.93
C VAL A 183 -25.68 18.05 -0.66
N ILE A 184 -24.40 18.33 -0.97
CA ILE A 184 -23.83 19.68 -0.82
C ILE A 184 -24.41 20.67 -1.85
N SER A 185 -24.80 20.20 -3.04
CA SER A 185 -25.44 21.03 -4.07
C SER A 185 -26.81 21.63 -3.68
N ARG A 186 -27.44 21.23 -2.57
CA ARG A 186 -28.76 21.76 -2.17
C ARG A 186 -28.73 22.88 -1.13
N PHE A 187 -27.58 23.24 -0.56
CA PHE A 187 -27.51 24.29 0.48
C PHE A 187 -26.54 25.45 0.24
N THR A 188 -25.86 25.53 -0.91
CA THR A 188 -24.96 26.64 -1.23
C THR A 188 -25.33 27.34 -2.53
N ASN A 189 -26.53 27.93 -2.60
CA ASN A 189 -26.86 28.94 -3.59
C ASN A 189 -27.31 30.22 -2.89
N ARG A 190 -26.37 30.99 -2.32
CA ARG A 190 -26.59 32.44 -2.12
C ARG A 190 -25.37 33.34 -2.02
N PHE A 191 -24.15 32.84 -1.94
CA PHE A 191 -22.97 33.72 -1.97
C PHE A 191 -21.92 33.13 -2.89
N GLY A 192 -21.61 33.89 -3.95
CA GLY A 192 -20.63 33.54 -4.96
C GLY A 192 -19.28 33.22 -4.33
N ARG A 193 -18.96 31.93 -4.32
CA ARG A 193 -17.60 31.40 -4.34
C ARG A 193 -17.64 30.29 -5.37
N GLU A 194 -17.11 30.58 -6.56
CA GLU A 194 -16.77 29.52 -7.51
C GLU A 194 -15.81 28.58 -6.79
N SER A 195 -16.31 27.39 -6.46
CA SER A 195 -15.52 26.31 -5.90
C SER A 195 -14.53 25.85 -6.96
N ALA A 196 -13.25 25.93 -6.65
CA ALA A 196 -12.12 25.40 -7.42
C ALA A 196 -12.12 23.86 -7.53
N ALA A 197 -13.29 23.22 -7.56
CA ALA A 197 -13.49 21.78 -7.65
C ALA A 197 -13.85 21.31 -9.08
N ALA A 198 -13.97 22.23 -10.05
CA ALA A 198 -14.51 21.91 -11.37
C ALA A 198 -13.46 21.79 -12.50
N THR A 199 -12.15 21.81 -12.22
CA THR A 199 -11.15 22.01 -13.29
C THR A 199 -9.96 21.05 -13.34
N LEU A 200 -10.02 19.84 -12.75
CA LEU A 200 -8.91 18.87 -12.87
C LEU A 200 -9.39 17.41 -12.95
N ASP A 201 -10.09 17.08 -14.04
CA ASP A 201 -10.42 15.69 -14.41
C ASP A 201 -9.38 15.14 -15.41
N SER A 202 -8.15 14.93 -14.95
CA SER A 202 -7.10 14.32 -15.77
C SER A 202 -7.20 12.79 -15.74
N PRO A 203 -6.91 12.08 -16.86
CA PRO A 203 -6.88 10.61 -16.91
C PRO A 203 -5.99 9.97 -15.83
N GLU A 204 -4.91 10.66 -15.45
CA GLU A 204 -3.98 10.25 -14.41
C GLU A 204 -4.66 10.22 -13.03
N ARG A 205 -5.44 11.25 -12.66
CA ARG A 205 -6.25 11.26 -11.42
C ARG A 205 -7.29 10.13 -11.39
N ARG A 206 -7.87 9.78 -12.55
CA ARG A 206 -8.83 8.67 -12.65
C ARG A 206 -8.18 7.32 -12.34
N LEU A 207 -6.95 7.09 -12.83
CA LEU A 207 -6.14 5.91 -12.49
C LEU A 207 -5.72 5.87 -11.01
N TYR A 208 -5.35 7.02 -10.42
CA TYR A 208 -5.08 7.11 -8.97
C TYR A 208 -6.32 6.80 -8.12
N GLY A 209 -7.52 7.12 -8.60
CA GLY A 209 -8.78 6.83 -7.91
C GLY A 209 -9.16 5.34 -7.81
N ILE A 210 -8.36 4.43 -8.36
CA ILE A 210 -8.51 2.97 -8.24
C ILE A 210 -7.24 2.29 -7.69
N ASN A 211 -6.28 3.04 -7.15
CA ASN A 211 -5.20 2.43 -6.39
C ASN A 211 -5.73 2.06 -4.99
N GLU A 212 -5.44 0.86 -4.48
CA GLU A 212 -5.83 0.48 -3.13
C GLU A 212 -5.26 1.43 -2.07
N ASP A 213 -4.07 1.98 -2.28
CA ASP A 213 -3.46 2.94 -1.36
C ASP A 213 -4.32 4.18 -1.21
N TYR A 214 -4.92 4.66 -2.30
CA TYR A 214 -5.85 5.80 -2.22
C TYR A 214 -7.08 5.45 -1.39
N PHE A 215 -7.61 4.24 -1.55
CA PHE A 215 -8.71 3.76 -0.73
C PHE A 215 -8.32 3.70 0.75
N TRP A 216 -7.22 3.03 1.09
CA TRP A 216 -6.79 2.83 2.47
C TRP A 216 -6.42 4.15 3.17
N SER A 217 -5.87 5.11 2.43
CA SER A 217 -5.46 6.40 2.97
C SER A 217 -6.57 7.43 3.12
N PHE A 218 -7.61 7.38 2.29
CA PHE A 218 -8.62 8.45 2.27
C PHE A 218 -10.05 7.97 2.46
N LYS A 219 -10.37 6.72 2.10
CA LYS A 219 -11.74 6.21 2.10
C LYS A 219 -12.04 5.26 3.25
N ALA A 220 -11.05 4.52 3.76
CA ALA A 220 -11.25 3.55 4.83
C ALA A 220 -11.96 4.14 6.07
N ILE A 221 -11.67 5.39 6.43
CA ILE A 221 -12.29 6.09 7.57
C ILE A 221 -13.80 6.30 7.41
N ASN A 222 -14.32 6.35 6.17
CA ASN A 222 -15.75 6.49 5.92
C ASN A 222 -16.52 5.20 6.24
N TYR A 223 -15.84 4.06 6.19
CA TYR A 223 -16.38 2.73 6.50
C TYR A 223 -16.17 2.36 7.96
N TRP A 224 -15.02 2.76 8.52
CA TRP A 224 -14.74 2.64 9.95
C TRP A 224 -13.99 3.87 10.47
N PRO A 225 -14.67 4.78 11.19
CA PRO A 225 -14.05 6.00 11.72
C PRO A 225 -12.88 5.78 12.69
N GLY A 226 -12.74 4.55 13.23
CA GLY A 226 -11.65 4.16 14.11
C GLY A 226 -10.37 3.75 13.39
N PHE A 227 -10.35 3.70 12.06
CA PHE A 227 -9.19 3.29 11.26
C PHE A 227 -8.05 4.32 11.37
N LYS A 228 -6.93 3.92 11.98
CA LYS A 228 -5.79 4.77 12.30
C LYS A 228 -4.72 4.71 11.21
N ILE A 229 -4.62 5.80 10.45
CA ILE A 229 -3.59 5.98 9.44
C ILE A 229 -2.44 6.77 10.08
N ALA A 230 -1.20 6.31 9.85
CA ALA A 230 -0.03 7.01 10.37
C ALA A 230 0.10 8.42 9.75
N PRO A 231 0.51 9.44 10.53
CA PRO A 231 0.80 10.76 10.01
C PRO A 231 2.11 10.76 9.21
N VAL A 232 2.32 11.80 8.39
CA VAL A 232 3.49 11.91 7.49
C VAL A 232 4.81 11.85 8.23
N GLU A 233 4.88 12.41 9.43
CA GLU A 233 6.09 12.41 10.27
C GLU A 233 6.50 10.99 10.68
N GLU A 234 5.52 10.12 10.93
CA GLU A 234 5.77 8.70 11.23
C GLU A 234 6.08 7.92 9.95
N ALA A 235 5.40 8.24 8.86
CA ALA A 235 5.65 7.63 7.55
C ALA A 235 7.07 7.91 7.02
N LEU A 236 7.61 9.11 7.23
CA LEU A 236 9.01 9.45 6.92
C LEU A 236 10.00 8.54 7.66
N ARG A 237 9.69 8.15 8.89
CA ARG A 237 10.53 7.21 9.65
C ARG A 237 10.36 5.77 9.18
N PHE A 238 9.19 5.45 8.63
CA PHE A 238 8.83 4.11 8.18
C PHE A 238 9.38 3.78 6.79
N SER A 239 9.04 4.59 5.78
CA SER A 239 9.38 4.27 4.39
C SER A 239 9.62 5.50 3.52
N PHE A 240 10.58 5.40 2.60
CA PHE A 240 10.74 6.34 1.49
C PHE A 240 10.27 5.72 0.17
N GLU A 241 9.88 6.56 -0.77
CA GLU A 241 9.67 6.15 -2.17
C GLU A 241 10.12 7.27 -3.12
N VAL A 242 9.25 8.24 -3.40
CA VAL A 242 9.53 9.36 -4.30
C VAL A 242 10.42 10.40 -3.59
N GLU A 243 11.42 10.93 -4.30
CA GLU A 243 12.39 11.93 -3.78
C GLU A 243 13.10 11.49 -2.48
N PRO A 244 13.85 10.37 -2.46
CA PRO A 244 14.43 9.85 -1.22
C PRO A 244 15.43 10.80 -0.55
N ARG A 245 16.11 11.67 -1.31
CA ARG A 245 16.97 12.73 -0.74
C ARG A 245 16.19 13.76 0.06
N ARG A 246 15.01 14.16 -0.43
CA ARG A 246 14.13 15.10 0.27
C ARG A 246 13.57 14.45 1.52
N CYS A 247 13.10 13.20 1.40
CA CYS A 247 12.61 12.44 2.55
C CYS A 247 13.71 12.25 3.60
N TYR A 248 14.95 11.97 3.19
CA TYR A 248 16.11 11.86 4.08
C TYR A 248 16.37 13.16 4.84
N ALA A 249 16.36 14.31 4.16
CA ALA A 249 16.52 15.61 4.82
C ALA A 249 15.36 15.91 5.81
N LEU A 250 14.12 15.59 5.44
CA LEU A 250 12.95 15.75 6.31
C LEU A 250 12.97 14.78 7.51
N ASN A 251 13.55 13.60 7.33
CA ASN A 251 13.74 12.60 8.38
C ASN A 251 15.03 12.84 9.20
N GLY A 252 15.52 14.08 9.24
CA GLY A 252 16.69 14.45 10.06
C GLY A 252 18.00 13.78 9.63
N PHE A 253 18.15 13.49 8.33
CA PHE A 253 19.28 12.75 7.76
C PHE A 253 19.44 11.35 8.38
N GLN A 254 18.32 10.67 8.64
CA GLN A 254 18.29 9.28 9.06
C GLN A 254 17.62 8.41 7.99
N LEU A 255 18.13 7.19 7.83
CA LEU A 255 17.47 6.20 6.99
C LEU A 255 16.10 5.83 7.58
N PRO A 256 15.10 5.57 6.74
CA PRO A 256 13.83 5.01 7.17
C PRO A 256 14.00 3.53 7.54
N PHE A 257 12.97 2.93 8.13
CA PHE A 257 12.92 1.48 8.33
C PHE A 257 13.04 0.71 7.01
N GLY A 258 12.41 1.19 5.93
CA GLY A 258 12.58 0.64 4.59
C GLY A 258 12.28 1.63 3.48
N CYS A 259 12.18 1.14 2.25
CA CYS A 259 11.78 1.95 1.11
C CYS A 259 11.10 1.09 0.05
N HIS A 260 10.37 1.73 -0.85
CA HIS A 260 9.75 1.10 -2.01
C HIS A 260 10.30 1.68 -3.32
N ALA A 261 10.24 0.88 -4.40
CA ALA A 261 10.68 1.23 -5.75
C ALA A 261 12.10 1.84 -5.80
N TRP A 262 13.03 1.27 -5.02
CA TRP A 262 14.38 1.83 -4.81
C TRP A 262 15.20 1.96 -6.10
N ASN A 263 14.98 1.06 -7.06
CA ASN A 263 15.68 1.08 -8.34
C ASN A 263 15.06 2.06 -9.34
N LYS A 264 13.80 2.46 -9.14
CA LYS A 264 13.06 3.40 -9.99
C LYS A 264 13.33 4.84 -9.58
N TYR A 265 13.31 5.13 -8.28
CA TYR A 265 13.44 6.50 -7.76
C TYR A 265 14.81 6.74 -7.13
N ASP A 266 15.68 7.45 -7.87
CA ASP A 266 17.04 7.84 -7.45
C ASP A 266 17.88 6.66 -6.92
N ARG A 267 18.09 5.64 -7.77
CA ARG A 267 18.94 4.47 -7.46
C ARG A 267 20.27 4.84 -6.80
N LYS A 268 20.91 5.91 -7.26
CA LYS A 268 22.22 6.38 -6.75
C LYS A 268 22.18 6.78 -5.28
N PHE A 269 21.02 7.19 -4.76
CA PHE A 269 20.86 7.42 -3.32
C PHE A 269 20.98 6.12 -2.53
N TRP A 270 20.44 5.02 -3.06
CA TRP A 270 20.37 3.72 -2.39
C TRP A 270 21.64 2.87 -2.55
N GLU A 271 22.37 3.03 -3.65
CA GLU A 271 23.59 2.26 -3.97
C GLU A 271 24.58 2.06 -2.81
N PRO A 272 24.90 3.08 -1.98
CA PRO A 272 25.82 2.91 -0.85
C PRO A 272 25.33 1.95 0.25
N PHE A 273 24.02 1.64 0.27
CA PHE A 273 23.38 0.83 1.31
C PHE A 273 23.03 -0.59 0.85
N LEU A 274 23.28 -0.94 -0.41
CA LEU A 274 22.88 -2.23 -0.97
C LEU A 274 23.82 -3.34 -0.51
N PHE A 275 23.25 -4.50 -0.17
CA PHE A 275 24.04 -5.71 0.02
C PHE A 275 24.58 -6.27 -1.30
N PRO A 276 25.84 -6.75 -1.31
CA PRO A 276 26.52 -7.29 -2.50
C PRO A 276 25.76 -8.48 -3.09
#